data_AF-A0A9P8Q257-F1
#
_entry.id   AF-A0A9P8Q257-F1
#
_cell.length_a   1.000
_cell.length_b   1.000
_cell.length_c   1.000
_cell.angle_alpha   90.00
_cell.angle_beta   90.00
_cell.angle_gamma   90.00
#
_symmetry.space_group_name_H-M   'P 1'
#
loop_
_entity.id
_entity.type
_entity.pdbx_description
1 polymer ?
#
loop_
_entity_poly.entity_id
_entity_poly.type
_entity_poly.pdbx_seq_one_letter_code
_entity_poly.pdbx_strand_id
1 'polypeptide(L)'
;MSYDQIPGSPPHPSGDSQMPNLPPVNYYDKEELDFLDLNPDLENTPGPATMDAACSVDMVQNQQSMIPGIEDDEQQADSKNKLTEEGYLVRSERIPISDKSRVLTPTQQTRFHTYVTERLQSIQRRFIQSHGLNSEHSYKNLDELLIDLAQLIDIITVSLKTSQNFGQTNYLITIANDLLDYSEKYPLTFANAVELITVISNIDDIFSKVIDSGDFNGTECVRVNGIAERSRLALVYLFERGQIVGCEAALGKLYEKTLERTG
;
A
#
# COMPACT_ATOMS: atom_id res chain seq x y z
N MET A 1 54.52 3.30 2.10
CA MET A 1 53.74 2.71 1.01
C MET A 1 53.36 3.84 0.08
N SER A 2 53.88 3.85 -1.14
CA SER A 2 53.70 4.93 -2.12
C SER A 2 52.32 4.81 -2.76
N TYR A 3 51.63 5.93 -2.97
CA TYR A 3 50.30 6.00 -3.61
C TYR A 3 50.34 5.72 -5.13
N ASP A 4 51.50 5.39 -5.69
CA ASP A 4 51.74 5.22 -7.13
C ASP A 4 51.29 3.86 -7.70
N GLN A 5 50.61 3.02 -6.90
CA GLN A 5 50.17 1.67 -7.30
C GLN A 5 48.66 1.49 -7.36
N ILE A 6 47.88 2.57 -7.43
CA ILE A 6 46.44 2.46 -7.70
C ILE A 6 46.25 2.34 -9.22
N PRO A 7 45.77 1.20 -9.76
CA PRO A 7 45.43 1.12 -11.17
C PRO A 7 44.29 2.10 -11.45
N GLY A 8 44.57 3.08 -12.30
CA GLY A 8 43.57 4.07 -12.73
C GLY A 8 42.43 3.40 -13.51
N SER A 9 41.25 4.01 -13.43
CA SER A 9 40.07 3.55 -14.17
C SER A 9 40.37 3.43 -15.68
N PRO A 10 39.81 2.42 -16.36
CA PRO A 10 39.99 2.25 -17.80
C PRO A 10 39.56 3.51 -18.56
N PRO A 11 40.31 3.93 -19.60
CA PRO A 11 39.93 5.07 -20.41
C PRO A 11 38.60 4.79 -21.12
N HIS A 12 37.63 5.66 -20.94
CA HIS A 12 36.38 5.62 -21.70
C HIS A 12 36.63 5.96 -23.17
N PRO A 13 36.02 5.26 -24.13
CA PRO A 13 36.13 5.60 -25.54
C PRO A 13 35.50 6.97 -25.82
N SER A 14 36.12 7.75 -26.71
CA SER A 14 35.61 9.03 -27.18
C SER A 14 34.27 8.85 -27.91
N GLY A 15 33.39 9.86 -27.86
CA GLY A 15 32.01 9.78 -28.37
C GLY A 15 31.82 9.32 -29.82
N ASP A 16 32.85 9.46 -30.67
CA ASP A 16 32.81 9.07 -32.08
C ASP A 16 33.55 7.75 -32.39
N SER A 17 33.96 6.99 -31.37
CA SER A 17 34.61 5.70 -31.56
C SER A 17 33.57 4.62 -31.84
N GLN A 18 33.38 4.26 -33.11
CA GLN A 18 32.59 3.08 -33.49
C GLN A 18 33.27 1.82 -32.92
N MET A 19 32.54 1.04 -32.12
CA MET A 19 33.03 -0.24 -31.63
C MET A 19 33.26 -1.21 -32.80
N PRO A 20 34.48 -1.71 -33.03
CA PRO A 20 34.79 -2.53 -34.20
C PRO A 20 34.22 -3.95 -34.16
N ASN A 21 33.56 -4.35 -33.06
CA ASN A 21 33.00 -5.69 -32.88
C ASN A 21 31.61 -5.62 -32.21
N LEU A 22 30.64 -5.01 -32.90
CA LEU A 22 29.25 -5.35 -32.62
C LEU A 22 28.99 -6.74 -33.22
N PRO A 23 28.36 -7.67 -32.49
CA PRO A 23 27.92 -8.93 -33.08
C PRO A 23 27.01 -8.62 -34.28
N PRO A 24 27.07 -9.43 -35.36
CA PRO A 24 26.25 -9.22 -36.54
C PRO A 24 24.77 -9.16 -36.13
N VAL A 25 24.02 -8.25 -36.77
CA VAL A 25 22.63 -7.84 -36.47
C VAL A 25 21.60 -9.00 -36.48
N ASN A 26 22.03 -10.23 -36.76
CA ASN A 26 21.21 -11.43 -36.87
C ASN A 26 21.49 -12.45 -35.74
N TYR A 27 21.76 -12.00 -34.53
CA TYR A 27 22.06 -12.91 -33.40
C TYR A 27 20.82 -13.46 -32.69
N TYR A 28 19.62 -12.98 -33.03
CA TYR A 28 18.37 -13.44 -32.42
C TYR A 28 17.61 -14.29 -33.43
N ASP A 29 17.30 -15.53 -33.03
CA ASP A 29 16.41 -16.40 -33.79
C ASP A 29 15.01 -15.77 -33.82
N LYS A 30 14.32 -15.92 -34.94
CA LYS A 30 12.99 -15.32 -35.17
C LYS A 30 11.97 -15.72 -34.09
N GLU A 31 12.16 -16.89 -33.49
CA GLU A 31 11.36 -17.43 -32.39
C GLU A 31 11.57 -16.69 -31.05
N GLU A 32 12.76 -16.09 -30.81
CA GLU A 32 13.01 -15.24 -29.63
C GLU A 32 12.41 -13.83 -29.81
N LEU A 33 12.34 -13.34 -31.05
CA LEU A 33 11.68 -12.08 -31.38
C LEU A 33 10.15 -12.14 -31.22
N ASP A 34 9.54 -13.30 -31.47
CA ASP A 34 8.10 -13.53 -31.24
C ASP A 34 7.73 -13.49 -29.73
N PHE A 35 8.71 -13.68 -28.83
CA PHE A 35 8.49 -13.55 -27.37
C PHE A 35 8.45 -12.08 -26.90
N LEU A 36 8.93 -11.14 -27.74
CA LEU A 36 8.95 -9.69 -27.47
C LEU A 36 7.71 -8.97 -28.02
N ASP A 37 6.76 -9.69 -28.62
CA ASP A 37 5.51 -9.12 -29.12
C ASP A 37 4.56 -8.79 -27.96
N LEU A 38 4.80 -7.64 -27.35
CA LEU A 38 4.14 -7.20 -26.11
C LEU A 38 2.69 -6.72 -26.30
N ASN A 39 2.06 -6.91 -27.47
CA ASN A 39 0.65 -6.57 -27.71
C ASN A 39 0.01 -7.40 -28.85
N PRO A 40 -0.38 -8.66 -28.64
CA PRO A 40 -1.02 -9.50 -29.67
C PRO A 40 -2.45 -9.04 -30.06
N ASP A 41 -3.05 -8.09 -29.34
CA ASP A 41 -4.43 -7.64 -29.57
C ASP A 41 -4.56 -6.43 -30.53
N LEU A 42 -3.47 -5.92 -31.11
CA LEU A 42 -3.51 -4.74 -32.00
C LEU A 42 -3.70 -5.07 -33.50
N GLU A 43 -3.72 -6.34 -33.90
CA GLU A 43 -3.88 -6.73 -35.32
C GLU A 43 -5.35 -6.84 -35.80
N ASN A 44 -6.33 -6.46 -34.99
CA ASN A 44 -7.76 -6.47 -35.38
C ASN A 44 -8.38 -5.08 -35.59
N THR A 45 -7.59 -4.07 -35.93
CA THR A 45 -8.15 -2.81 -36.48
C THR A 45 -8.00 -2.77 -38.00
N PRO A 46 -9.11 -2.84 -38.78
CA PRO A 46 -9.04 -2.58 -40.21
C PRO A 46 -8.55 -1.15 -40.44
N GLY A 47 -7.53 -1.01 -41.30
CA GLY A 47 -6.86 0.25 -41.59
C GLY A 47 -7.80 1.34 -42.18
N PRO A 48 -7.34 2.60 -42.21
CA PRO A 48 -8.17 3.74 -42.55
C PRO A 48 -8.42 3.78 -44.07
N ALA A 49 -9.68 3.62 -44.45
CA ALA A 49 -10.16 4.05 -45.75
C ALA A 49 -10.46 5.56 -45.72
N THR A 50 -10.11 6.20 -46.81
CA THR A 50 -10.17 7.62 -47.15
C THR A 50 -11.58 8.24 -47.10
N MET A 51 -11.64 9.49 -46.62
CA MET A 51 -12.51 10.62 -47.00
C MET A 51 -13.98 10.38 -47.37
N ASP A 52 -14.93 10.92 -46.59
CA ASP A 52 -15.71 12.10 -46.98
C ASP A 52 -16.68 12.61 -45.89
N ALA A 53 -17.02 13.89 -46.03
CA ALA A 53 -17.70 14.77 -45.09
C ALA A 53 -19.19 14.44 -44.80
N ALA A 54 -19.64 14.73 -43.56
CA ALA A 54 -20.84 15.55 -43.28
C ALA A 54 -21.06 15.72 -41.77
N CYS A 55 -21.26 16.97 -41.36
CA CYS A 55 -21.86 17.35 -40.08
C CYS A 55 -23.25 16.74 -39.92
N SER A 56 -23.63 16.32 -38.70
CA SER A 56 -24.95 16.63 -38.12
C SER A 56 -25.00 16.38 -36.63
N VAL A 57 -25.69 17.31 -35.98
CA VAL A 57 -25.97 17.45 -34.55
C VAL A 57 -27.29 16.72 -34.24
N ASP A 58 -27.43 16.34 -32.96
CA ASP A 58 -28.66 16.31 -32.14
C ASP A 58 -29.34 14.99 -31.69
N MET A 59 -29.91 15.13 -30.48
CA MET A 59 -30.99 14.40 -29.80
C MET A 59 -30.69 13.24 -28.83
N VAL A 60 -30.59 13.64 -27.56
CA VAL A 60 -31.39 13.21 -26.40
C VAL A 60 -32.49 12.17 -26.69
N GLN A 61 -32.46 11.04 -25.97
CA GLN A 61 -33.71 10.41 -25.51
C GLN A 61 -33.58 9.72 -24.14
N ASN A 62 -34.28 10.36 -23.22
CA ASN A 62 -34.68 9.99 -21.87
C ASN A 62 -35.60 8.77 -21.88
N GLN A 63 -35.36 7.76 -21.04
CA GLN A 63 -36.39 6.83 -20.58
C GLN A 63 -36.15 6.41 -19.12
N GLN A 64 -37.00 6.97 -18.25
CA GLN A 64 -37.30 6.49 -16.90
C GLN A 64 -37.97 5.12 -16.93
N SER A 65 -37.69 4.26 -15.94
CA SER A 65 -38.68 3.31 -15.43
C SER A 65 -38.50 3.10 -13.92
N MET A 66 -39.63 2.76 -13.29
CA MET A 66 -40.01 3.03 -11.91
C MET A 66 -39.48 2.04 -10.86
N ILE A 67 -39.49 2.54 -9.62
CA ILE A 67 -39.36 1.88 -8.32
C ILE A 67 -40.66 1.12 -7.96
N PRO A 68 -40.59 0.04 -7.16
CA PRO A 68 -41.24 0.01 -5.84
C PRO A 68 -40.25 -0.56 -4.79
N GLY A 69 -40.08 -0.09 -3.56
CA GLY A 69 -41.03 0.42 -2.56
C GLY A 69 -40.94 -0.51 -1.34
N ILE A 70 -40.07 -0.21 -0.37
CA ILE A 70 -39.97 -0.81 0.99
C ILE A 70 -39.32 0.29 1.87
N GLU A 71 -40.13 1.11 2.55
CA GLU A 71 -40.53 1.03 3.96
C GLU A 71 -39.42 1.44 4.95
N ASP A 72 -39.79 2.45 5.74
CA ASP A 72 -39.02 3.23 6.69
C ASP A 72 -38.50 2.40 7.88
N ASP A 73 -37.27 2.70 8.34
CA ASP A 73 -36.95 2.60 9.76
C ASP A 73 -35.85 3.61 10.13
N GLU A 74 -36.27 4.70 10.77
CA GLU A 74 -35.39 5.65 11.46
C GLU A 74 -34.85 4.98 12.73
N GLN A 75 -33.53 4.82 12.81
CA GLN A 75 -32.85 4.67 14.11
C GLN A 75 -31.69 5.64 14.23
N GLN A 76 -31.96 6.74 14.94
CA GLN A 76 -30.96 7.51 15.68
C GLN A 76 -30.21 6.58 16.63
N ALA A 77 -28.90 6.48 16.47
CA ALA A 77 -28.02 5.85 17.46
C ALA A 77 -26.79 6.72 17.70
N ASP A 78 -26.94 7.59 18.70
CA ASP A 78 -25.88 8.22 19.48
C ASP A 78 -24.86 7.14 19.93
N SER A 79 -23.62 7.17 19.45
CA SER A 79 -22.58 6.19 19.84
C SER A 79 -21.36 6.90 20.39
N LYS A 80 -21.37 7.00 21.72
CA LYS A 80 -20.25 7.39 22.57
C LYS A 80 -19.22 6.27 22.59
N ASN A 81 -17.98 6.55 22.17
CA ASN A 81 -16.83 5.72 22.51
C ASN A 81 -16.66 5.73 24.03
N LYS A 82 -16.98 4.62 24.70
CA LYS A 82 -16.79 4.47 26.15
C LYS A 82 -15.58 3.58 26.40
N LEU A 83 -14.55 4.17 27.00
CA LEU A 83 -13.37 3.48 27.50
C LEU A 83 -13.77 2.63 28.72
N THR A 84 -13.53 1.32 28.69
CA THR A 84 -13.68 0.44 29.85
C THR A 84 -12.40 0.41 30.69
N GLU A 85 -12.56 0.24 32.02
CA GLU A 85 -11.49 0.21 33.04
C GLU A 85 -10.39 -0.85 32.81
N GLU A 86 -10.56 -1.77 31.86
CA GLU A 86 -9.57 -2.81 31.56
C GLU A 86 -8.73 -2.58 30.28
N GLY A 87 -8.80 -1.40 29.66
CA GLY A 87 -7.87 -1.01 28.59
C GLY A 87 -8.02 -1.77 27.26
N TYR A 88 -9.12 -2.48 27.06
CA TYR A 88 -9.45 -3.11 25.77
C TYR A 88 -10.21 -2.13 24.87
N LEU A 89 -9.68 -1.83 23.68
CA LEU A 89 -10.40 -1.16 22.60
C LEU A 89 -11.27 -2.20 21.88
N VAL A 90 -12.56 -2.24 22.19
CA VAL A 90 -13.53 -3.08 21.47
C VAL A 90 -14.01 -2.34 20.23
N ARG A 91 -13.48 -2.70 19.07
CA ARG A 91 -14.01 -2.28 17.77
C ARG A 91 -15.27 -3.09 17.47
N SER A 92 -16.36 -2.41 17.11
CA SER A 92 -17.64 -3.01 16.73
C SER A 92 -17.48 -4.10 15.66
N GLU A 93 -18.19 -5.21 15.84
CA GLU A 93 -18.11 -6.43 15.03
C GLU A 93 -18.32 -6.14 13.53
N ARG A 94 -17.32 -6.47 12.71
CA ARG A 94 -17.42 -6.41 11.25
C ARG A 94 -18.15 -7.67 10.72
N ILE A 95 -19.01 -7.43 9.74
CA ILE A 95 -19.88 -8.35 8.97
C ILE A 95 -19.22 -9.73 8.72
N PRO A 96 -19.94 -10.86 8.90
CA PRO A 96 -19.42 -12.20 8.59
C PRO A 96 -19.27 -12.37 7.08
N ILE A 97 -18.02 -12.39 6.59
CA ILE A 97 -17.68 -12.72 5.21
C ILE A 97 -17.58 -14.25 5.11
N SER A 98 -18.33 -14.85 4.20
CA SER A 98 -18.32 -16.30 3.93
C SER A 98 -16.93 -16.79 3.49
N ASP A 99 -16.37 -17.76 4.22
CA ASP A 99 -15.05 -18.40 4.04
C ASP A 99 -14.95 -19.32 2.80
N LYS A 100 -15.35 -18.84 1.62
CA LYS A 100 -14.93 -19.47 0.37
C LYS A 100 -13.71 -18.71 -0.14
N SER A 101 -12.53 -19.25 0.13
CA SER A 101 -11.25 -18.84 -0.44
C SER A 101 -11.40 -18.73 -1.97
N ARG A 102 -11.63 -17.51 -2.46
CA ARG A 102 -11.62 -17.21 -3.89
C ARG A 102 -10.19 -16.83 -4.21
N VAL A 103 -9.51 -17.68 -4.97
CA VAL A 103 -8.19 -17.38 -5.51
C VAL A 103 -8.34 -16.24 -6.53
N LEU A 104 -7.54 -15.19 -6.38
CA LEU A 104 -7.50 -14.10 -7.35
C LEU A 104 -6.92 -14.61 -8.67
N THR A 105 -7.57 -14.31 -9.79
CA THR A 105 -7.01 -14.60 -11.11
C THR A 105 -5.75 -13.77 -11.35
N PRO A 106 -4.81 -14.19 -12.23
CA PRO A 106 -3.60 -13.40 -12.51
C PRO A 106 -3.91 -11.96 -12.92
N THR A 107 -4.94 -11.72 -13.74
CA THR A 107 -5.40 -10.37 -14.10
C THR A 107 -5.90 -9.58 -12.89
N GLN A 108 -6.61 -10.23 -11.96
CA GLN A 108 -7.04 -9.58 -10.72
C GLN A 108 -5.86 -9.24 -9.81
N GLN A 109 -4.85 -10.11 -9.75
CA GLN A 109 -3.61 -9.85 -9.01
C GLN A 109 -2.87 -8.65 -9.60
N THR A 110 -2.68 -8.57 -10.91
CA THR A 110 -2.06 -7.42 -11.56
C THR A 110 -2.81 -6.12 -11.26
N ARG A 111 -4.15 -6.12 -11.40
CA ARG A 111 -4.98 -4.95 -11.05
C ARG A 111 -4.86 -4.57 -9.58
N PHE A 112 -4.82 -5.55 -8.69
CA PHE A 112 -4.60 -5.32 -7.26
C PHE A 112 -3.24 -4.67 -7.00
N HIS A 113 -2.17 -5.18 -7.60
CA HIS A 113 -0.82 -4.61 -7.47
C HIS A 113 -0.75 -3.18 -7.98
N THR A 114 -1.31 -2.91 -9.16
CA THR A 114 -1.40 -1.55 -9.71
C THR A 114 -2.17 -0.65 -8.75
N TYR A 115 -3.33 -1.08 -8.28
CA TYR A 115 -4.16 -0.30 -7.36
C TYR A 115 -3.43 0.03 -6.05
N VAL A 116 -2.82 -0.95 -5.38
CA VAL A 116 -2.09 -0.73 -4.12
C VAL A 116 -0.89 0.18 -4.34
N THR A 117 -0.16 -0.01 -5.44
CA THR A 117 0.99 0.82 -5.79
C THR A 117 0.57 2.28 -6.04
N GLU A 118 -0.48 2.49 -6.83
CA GLU A 118 -1.03 3.84 -7.08
C GLU A 118 -1.55 4.49 -5.79
N ARG A 119 -2.21 3.72 -4.92
CA ARG A 119 -2.67 4.22 -3.62
C ARG A 119 -1.51 4.60 -2.70
N LEU A 120 -0.47 3.77 -2.59
CA LEU A 120 0.72 4.12 -1.81
C LEU A 120 1.41 5.37 -2.34
N GLN A 121 1.59 5.48 -3.66
CA GLN A 121 2.16 6.68 -4.27
C GLN A 121 1.29 7.92 -4.05
N SER A 122 -0.03 7.78 -4.12
CA SER A 122 -0.97 8.86 -3.83
C SER A 122 -0.84 9.33 -2.38
N ILE A 123 -0.81 8.38 -1.43
CA ILE A 123 -0.61 8.67 0.00
C ILE A 123 0.73 9.37 0.21
N GLN A 124 1.81 8.84 -0.33
CA GLN A 124 3.15 9.42 -0.21
C GLN A 124 3.22 10.83 -0.82
N ARG A 125 2.61 11.05 -1.99
CA ARG A 125 2.57 12.37 -2.64
C ARG A 125 1.82 13.38 -1.77
N ARG A 126 0.65 13.01 -1.25
CA ARG A 126 -0.15 13.88 -0.39
C ARG A 126 0.55 14.18 0.93
N PHE A 127 1.30 13.21 1.47
CA PHE A 127 2.17 13.40 2.63
C PHE A 127 3.35 14.34 2.34
N ILE A 128 4.03 14.20 1.20
CA ILE A 128 5.10 15.15 0.84
C ILE A 128 4.53 16.55 0.63
N GLN A 129 3.32 16.66 0.07
CA GLN A 129 2.64 17.94 -0.12
C GLN A 129 2.24 18.62 1.19
N SER A 130 1.89 17.88 2.25
CA SER A 130 1.57 18.48 3.57
C SER A 130 2.79 19.10 4.25
N HIS A 131 3.99 18.64 3.89
CA HIS A 131 5.25 19.21 4.35
C HIS A 131 5.91 20.13 3.30
N GLY A 132 5.22 20.42 2.19
CA GLY A 132 5.70 21.21 1.06
C GLY A 132 4.81 22.43 0.76
N LEU A 133 4.81 22.87 -0.51
CA LEU A 133 4.25 24.16 -0.94
C LEU A 133 2.78 24.13 -1.40
N ASN A 134 2.18 22.95 -1.59
CA ASN A 134 0.84 22.82 -2.18
C ASN A 134 -0.20 22.35 -1.14
N SER A 135 -0.92 23.30 -0.56
CA SER A 135 -1.85 23.09 0.55
C SER A 135 -3.23 22.53 0.17
N GLU A 136 -3.57 22.49 -1.14
CA GLU A 136 -4.93 22.20 -1.58
C GLU A 136 -5.30 20.70 -1.54
N HIS A 137 -4.32 19.82 -1.72
CA HIS A 137 -4.54 18.37 -1.79
C HIS A 137 -3.73 17.58 -0.75
N SER A 138 -3.10 18.29 0.20
CA SER A 138 -2.31 17.69 1.25
C SER A 138 -3.16 17.16 2.42
N TYR A 139 -2.57 16.31 3.26
CA TYR A 139 -3.17 15.94 4.54
C TYR A 139 -3.15 17.13 5.50
N LYS A 140 -4.28 17.40 6.15
CA LYS A 140 -4.39 18.47 7.14
C LYS A 140 -3.85 18.06 8.50
N ASN A 141 -3.99 16.79 8.84
CA ASN A 141 -3.63 16.22 10.14
C ASN A 141 -3.27 14.74 9.97
N LEU A 142 -2.77 14.17 11.07
CA LEU A 142 -2.44 12.74 11.13
C LEU A 142 -3.69 11.86 10.95
N ASP A 143 -4.87 12.31 11.41
CA ASP A 143 -6.11 11.53 11.34
C ASP A 143 -6.50 11.19 9.89
N GLU A 144 -6.48 12.18 8.98
CA GLU A 144 -6.77 11.96 7.56
C GLU A 144 -5.82 10.94 6.92
N LEU A 145 -4.53 10.98 7.30
CA LEU A 145 -3.53 10.02 6.82
C LEU A 145 -3.78 8.61 7.37
N LEU A 146 -4.07 8.50 8.67
CA LEU A 146 -4.35 7.21 9.32
C LEU A 146 -5.58 6.55 8.74
N ILE A 147 -6.62 7.32 8.39
CA ILE A 147 -7.82 6.81 7.73
C ILE A 147 -7.48 6.18 6.37
N ASP A 148 -6.72 6.90 5.53
CA ASP A 148 -6.33 6.40 4.21
C ASP A 148 -5.43 5.15 4.30
N LEU A 149 -4.49 5.14 5.25
CA LEU A 149 -3.66 3.96 5.52
C LEU A 149 -4.47 2.78 6.04
N ALA A 150 -5.39 3.00 6.98
CA ALA A 150 -6.25 1.95 7.52
C ALA A 150 -7.11 1.30 6.43
N GLN A 151 -7.69 2.10 5.52
CA GLN A 151 -8.45 1.59 4.37
C GLN A 151 -7.57 0.74 3.45
N LEU A 152 -6.34 1.19 3.18
CA LEU A 152 -5.42 0.44 2.33
C LEU A 152 -4.99 -0.88 3.00
N ILE A 153 -4.68 -0.85 4.29
CA ILE A 153 -4.34 -2.03 5.09
C ILE A 153 -5.51 -3.03 5.08
N ASP A 154 -6.75 -2.56 5.24
CA ASP A 154 -7.93 -3.43 5.17
C ASP A 154 -8.04 -4.14 3.82
N ILE A 155 -7.82 -3.42 2.71
CA ILE A 155 -7.84 -4.00 1.36
C ILE A 155 -6.74 -5.06 1.19
N ILE A 156 -5.52 -4.78 1.65
CA ILE A 156 -4.41 -5.74 1.61
C ILE A 156 -4.70 -6.95 2.51
N THR A 157 -5.29 -6.75 3.68
CA THR A 157 -5.64 -7.82 4.61
C THR A 157 -6.67 -8.78 3.99
N VAL A 158 -7.65 -8.25 3.26
CA VAL A 158 -8.62 -9.07 2.56
C VAL A 158 -7.95 -9.86 1.42
N SER A 159 -6.98 -9.28 0.70
CA SER A 159 -6.29 -10.00 -0.37
C SER A 159 -5.34 -11.08 0.16
N LEU A 160 -4.75 -10.93 1.34
CA LEU A 160 -3.94 -11.96 2.01
C LEU A 160 -4.74 -13.22 2.39
N LYS A 161 -6.07 -13.12 2.53
CA LYS A 161 -6.92 -14.29 2.78
C LYS A 161 -7.10 -15.17 1.54
N THR A 162 -6.68 -14.69 0.37
CA THR A 162 -6.74 -15.47 -0.88
C THR A 162 -5.48 -16.33 -0.97
N SER A 163 -5.58 -17.54 -1.51
CA SER A 163 -4.51 -18.56 -1.40
C SER A 163 -3.23 -18.30 -2.21
N GLN A 164 -3.04 -17.08 -2.73
CA GLN A 164 -1.85 -16.70 -3.47
C GLN A 164 -1.32 -15.35 -3.01
N ASN A 165 -0.31 -15.43 -2.15
CA ASN A 165 0.52 -14.29 -1.79
C ASN A 165 1.58 -14.07 -2.87
N PHE A 166 1.42 -12.99 -3.62
CA PHE A 166 2.31 -12.48 -4.65
C PHE A 166 2.91 -11.12 -4.23
N GLY A 167 3.44 -11.02 -3.01
CA GLY A 167 4.10 -9.80 -2.53
C GLY A 167 3.20 -8.78 -1.82
N GLN A 168 1.97 -9.15 -1.48
CA GLN A 168 1.09 -8.39 -0.58
C GLN A 168 1.76 -8.13 0.78
N THR A 169 2.52 -9.11 1.26
CA THR A 169 3.38 -9.06 2.45
C THR A 169 4.33 -7.86 2.41
N ASN A 170 4.97 -7.61 1.27
CA ASN A 170 5.90 -6.50 1.10
C ASN A 170 5.22 -5.14 1.26
N TYR A 171 3.98 -4.97 0.76
CA TYR A 171 3.25 -3.72 0.96
C TYR A 171 2.95 -3.45 2.43
N LEU A 172 2.57 -4.47 3.21
CA LEU A 172 2.36 -4.29 4.64
C LEU A 172 3.65 -3.92 5.38
N ILE A 173 4.77 -4.56 5.03
CA ILE A 173 6.08 -4.24 5.61
C ILE A 173 6.45 -2.79 5.31
N THR A 174 6.25 -2.34 4.07
CA THR A 174 6.49 -0.94 3.68
C THR A 174 5.56 0.01 4.45
N ILE A 175 4.26 -0.26 4.50
CA ILE A 175 3.30 0.58 5.24
C ILE A 175 3.68 0.67 6.72
N ALA A 176 4.04 -0.44 7.35
CA ALA A 176 4.42 -0.46 8.77
C ALA A 176 5.67 0.39 9.05
N ASN A 177 6.66 0.33 8.15
CA ASN A 177 7.85 1.17 8.26
C ASN A 177 7.52 2.65 8.03
N ASP A 178 6.78 2.97 6.96
CA ASP A 178 6.45 4.35 6.58
C ASP A 178 5.51 5.02 7.58
N LEU A 179 4.59 4.27 8.20
CA LEU A 179 3.68 4.77 9.23
C LEU A 179 4.44 5.40 10.40
N LEU A 180 5.58 4.80 10.78
CA LEU A 180 6.42 5.36 11.83
C LEU A 180 6.98 6.72 11.39
N ASP A 181 7.58 6.78 10.21
CA ASP A 181 8.15 8.02 9.65
C ASP A 181 7.09 9.12 9.51
N TYR A 182 5.87 8.76 9.12
CA TYR A 182 4.76 9.69 9.02
C TYR A 182 4.33 10.22 10.39
N SER A 183 4.19 9.34 11.38
CA SER A 183 3.73 9.71 12.72
C SER A 183 4.64 10.75 13.40
N GLU A 184 5.94 10.74 13.10
CA GLU A 184 6.89 11.69 13.66
C GLU A 184 6.70 13.13 13.18
N LYS A 185 6.12 13.32 11.99
CA LYS A 185 6.01 14.63 11.32
C LYS A 185 4.76 15.42 11.68
N TYR A 186 3.76 14.78 12.29
CA TYR A 186 2.55 15.44 12.74
C TYR A 186 2.55 15.64 14.27
N PRO A 187 1.90 16.72 14.76
CA PRO A 187 1.64 16.84 16.18
C PRO A 187 0.69 15.73 16.64
N LEU A 188 1.08 15.06 17.71
CA LEU A 188 0.26 14.01 18.32
C LEU A 188 -0.78 14.65 19.25
N THR A 189 -2.02 14.19 19.11
CA THR A 189 -3.15 14.54 19.98
C THR A 189 -3.68 13.24 20.59
N PHE A 190 -4.43 13.31 21.69
CA PHE A 190 -4.96 12.09 22.30
C PHE A 190 -5.83 11.28 21.33
N ALA A 191 -6.64 11.94 20.51
CA ALA A 191 -7.50 11.27 19.53
C ALA A 191 -6.70 10.52 18.46
N ASN A 192 -5.75 11.19 17.81
CA ASN A 192 -4.95 10.58 16.76
C ASN A 192 -3.94 9.53 17.31
N ALA A 193 -3.53 9.65 18.57
CA ALA A 193 -2.70 8.69 19.27
C ALA A 193 -3.43 7.34 19.44
N VAL A 194 -4.71 7.38 19.83
CA VAL A 194 -5.55 6.18 19.95
C VAL A 194 -5.75 5.52 18.58
N GLU A 195 -5.99 6.31 17.54
CA GLU A 195 -6.12 5.78 16.17
C GLU A 195 -4.80 5.17 15.69
N LEU A 196 -3.66 5.81 15.94
CA LEU A 196 -2.34 5.28 15.59
C LEU A 196 -2.08 3.93 16.28
N ILE A 197 -2.36 3.82 17.58
CA ILE A 197 -2.26 2.55 18.31
C ILE A 197 -3.18 1.50 17.69
N THR A 198 -4.39 1.88 17.28
CA THR A 198 -5.36 0.97 16.67
C THR A 198 -4.86 0.45 15.32
N VAL A 199 -4.33 1.32 14.47
CA VAL A 199 -3.75 0.93 13.18
C VAL A 199 -2.56 -0.01 13.37
N ILE A 200 -1.67 0.30 14.32
CA ILE A 200 -0.48 -0.54 14.58
C ILE A 200 -0.88 -1.89 15.18
N SER A 201 -1.86 -1.92 16.10
CA SER A 201 -2.38 -3.17 16.65
C SER A 201 -2.99 -4.05 15.56
N ASN A 202 -3.66 -3.45 14.57
CA ASN A 202 -4.16 -4.18 13.41
C ASN A 202 -3.00 -4.74 12.56
N ILE A 203 -1.93 -3.98 12.35
CA ILE A 203 -0.72 -4.47 11.66
C ILE A 203 -0.09 -5.64 12.42
N ASP A 204 0.03 -5.57 13.74
CA ASP A 204 0.55 -6.66 14.58
C ASP A 204 -0.30 -7.93 14.48
N ASP A 205 -1.63 -7.78 14.47
CA ASP A 205 -2.57 -8.88 14.26
C ASP A 205 -2.44 -9.52 12.87
N ILE A 206 -2.11 -8.72 11.85
CA ILE A 206 -1.91 -9.24 10.50
C ILE A 206 -0.54 -9.92 10.39
N PHE A 207 0.53 -9.30 10.88
CA PHE A 207 1.87 -9.89 10.87
C PHE A 207 1.91 -11.20 11.62
N SER A 208 1.35 -11.29 12.83
CA SER A 208 1.29 -12.54 13.58
C SER A 208 0.59 -13.66 12.79
N LYS A 209 -0.52 -13.37 12.11
CA LYS A 209 -1.22 -14.36 11.27
C LYS A 209 -0.41 -14.78 10.04
N VAL A 210 0.28 -13.84 9.40
CA VAL A 210 1.10 -14.09 8.20
C VAL A 210 2.38 -14.87 8.56
N ILE A 211 2.93 -14.65 9.76
CA ILE A 211 4.02 -15.46 10.30
C ILE A 211 3.53 -16.88 10.58
N ASP A 212 2.38 -17.01 11.25
CA ASP A 212 1.79 -18.30 11.62
C ASP A 212 1.40 -19.14 10.37
N SER A 213 1.04 -18.49 9.25
CA SER A 213 0.76 -19.18 7.98
C SER A 213 2.02 -19.59 7.21
N GLY A 214 3.20 -19.11 7.61
CA GLY A 214 4.47 -19.37 6.91
C GLY A 214 4.64 -18.58 5.61
N ASP A 215 3.83 -17.53 5.41
CA ASP A 215 3.88 -16.70 4.20
C ASP A 215 5.05 -15.71 4.21
N PHE A 216 5.58 -15.37 5.40
CA PHE A 216 6.85 -14.64 5.51
C PHE A 216 8.04 -15.58 5.36
N ASN A 217 8.98 -15.19 4.52
CA ASN A 217 10.30 -15.80 4.49
C ASN A 217 11.18 -15.29 5.66
N GLY A 218 12.29 -15.99 5.92
CA GLY A 218 13.19 -15.63 7.03
C GLY A 218 13.73 -14.20 6.97
N THR A 219 13.93 -13.64 5.77
CA THR A 219 14.36 -12.24 5.61
C THR A 219 13.23 -11.26 5.95
N GLU A 220 12.00 -11.56 5.57
CA GLU A 220 10.81 -10.77 5.93
C GLU A 220 10.58 -10.79 7.45
N CYS A 221 10.72 -11.93 8.11
CA CYS A 221 10.62 -12.02 9.58
C CYS A 221 11.65 -11.12 10.28
N VAL A 222 12.91 -11.14 9.84
CA VAL A 222 13.96 -10.27 10.41
C VAL A 222 13.63 -8.78 10.18
N ARG A 223 13.13 -8.41 8.99
CA ARG A 223 12.72 -7.03 8.69
C ARG A 223 11.57 -6.58 9.60
N VAL A 224 10.56 -7.42 9.75
CA VAL A 224 9.39 -7.15 10.59
C VAL A 224 9.79 -7.02 12.06
N ASN A 225 10.67 -7.89 12.56
CA ASN A 225 11.21 -7.77 13.92
C ASN A 225 11.90 -6.42 14.14
N GLY A 226 12.78 -6.01 13.21
CA GLY A 226 13.46 -4.71 13.28
C GLY A 226 12.52 -3.50 13.15
N ILE A 227 11.40 -3.63 12.43
CA ILE A 227 10.37 -2.58 12.36
C ILE A 227 9.59 -2.52 13.69
N ALA A 228 9.19 -3.67 14.22
CA ALA A 228 8.44 -3.78 15.48
C ALA A 228 9.22 -3.18 16.66
N GLU A 229 10.48 -3.58 16.84
CA GLU A 229 11.32 -3.06 17.93
C GLU A 229 11.52 -1.55 17.84
N ARG A 230 11.87 -1.04 16.65
CA ARG A 230 12.06 0.39 16.42
C ARG A 230 10.77 1.19 16.63
N SER A 231 9.65 0.68 16.12
CA SER A 231 8.35 1.33 16.26
C SER A 231 7.95 1.43 17.73
N ARG A 232 8.15 0.37 18.53
CA ARG A 232 7.81 0.38 19.96
C ARG A 232 8.59 1.47 20.71
N LEU A 233 9.90 1.58 20.47
CA LEU A 233 10.74 2.60 21.10
C LEU A 233 10.38 4.01 20.64
N ALA A 234 10.20 4.21 19.34
CA ALA A 234 9.90 5.51 18.77
C ALA A 234 8.52 6.03 19.18
N LEU A 235 7.52 5.15 19.30
CA LEU A 235 6.17 5.53 19.75
C LEU A 235 6.14 5.92 21.22
N VAL A 236 6.88 5.21 22.09
CA VAL A 236 7.02 5.64 23.49
C VAL A 236 7.56 7.07 23.55
N TYR A 237 8.63 7.35 22.81
CA TYR A 237 9.19 8.69 22.73
C TYR A 237 8.22 9.72 22.12
N LEU A 238 7.47 9.35 21.08
CA LEU A 238 6.49 10.22 20.42
C LEU A 238 5.35 10.61 21.37
N PHE A 239 4.87 9.65 22.17
CA PHE A 239 3.79 9.85 23.14
C PHE A 239 4.26 10.69 24.34
N GLU A 240 5.47 10.44 24.84
CA GLU A 240 6.10 11.28 25.86
C GLU A 240 6.26 12.72 25.39
N ARG A 241 6.76 12.92 24.15
CA ARG A 241 6.89 14.24 23.53
C ARG A 241 5.55 14.95 23.35
N GLY A 242 4.51 14.19 23.02
CA GLY A 242 3.12 14.68 22.91
C GLY A 242 2.42 14.90 24.26
N GLN A 243 3.07 14.55 25.37
CA GLN A 243 2.48 14.54 26.72
C GLN A 243 1.15 13.76 26.78
N ILE A 244 1.07 12.67 26.03
CA ILE A 244 -0.11 11.81 25.96
C ILE A 244 -0.05 10.80 27.11
N VAL A 245 -0.97 10.93 28.06
CA VAL A 245 -1.08 10.04 29.23
C VAL A 245 -2.26 9.08 29.08
N GLY A 246 -2.19 7.92 29.73
CA GLY A 246 -3.27 6.93 29.77
C GLY A 246 -3.23 5.87 28.66
N CYS A 247 -2.20 5.88 27.82
CA CYS A 247 -1.99 4.90 26.75
C CYS A 247 -0.80 3.94 27.03
N GLU A 248 -0.19 4.01 28.20
CA GLU A 248 1.06 3.31 28.54
C GLU A 248 0.90 1.78 28.47
N ALA A 249 -0.24 1.27 28.95
CA ALA A 249 -0.57 -0.15 28.89
C ALA A 249 -0.75 -0.64 27.44
N ALA A 250 -1.33 0.19 26.57
CA ALA A 250 -1.51 -0.13 25.15
C ALA A 250 -0.16 -0.07 24.40
N LEU A 251 0.67 0.92 24.69
CA LEU A 251 2.04 1.04 24.13
C LEU A 251 2.90 -0.17 24.48
N GLY A 252 2.79 -0.70 25.71
CA GLY A 252 3.50 -1.90 26.13
C GLY A 252 3.15 -3.15 25.35
N LYS A 253 1.93 -3.23 24.81
CA LYS A 253 1.41 -4.36 24.02
C LYS A 253 1.64 -4.22 22.51
N LEU A 254 2.19 -3.10 22.04
CA LEU A 254 2.45 -2.91 20.62
C LEU A 254 3.48 -3.91 20.10
N TYR A 255 3.12 -4.58 19.00
CA TYR A 255 3.93 -5.62 18.37
C TYR A 255 4.27 -6.84 19.24
N GLU A 256 3.59 -7.02 20.37
CA GLU A 256 3.85 -8.14 21.28
C GLU A 256 3.70 -9.48 20.54
N LYS A 257 2.63 -9.65 19.76
CA LYS A 257 2.35 -10.91 19.05
C LYS A 257 3.37 -11.21 17.96
N THR A 258 3.79 -10.19 17.23
CA THR A 258 4.81 -10.30 16.19
C THR A 258 6.17 -10.65 16.79
N LEU A 259 6.61 -9.92 17.82
CA LEU A 259 7.91 -10.12 18.45
C LEU A 259 8.05 -11.49 19.11
N GLU A 260 6.98 -12.01 19.73
CA GLU A 260 6.97 -13.38 20.30
C GLU A 260 7.19 -14.48 19.26
N ARG A 261 6.89 -14.21 17.98
CA ARG A 261 7.01 -15.19 16.89
C ARG A 261 8.31 -15.04 16.10
N THR A 262 8.88 -13.84 16.07
CA THR A 262 10.10 -13.54 15.31
C THR A 262 11.38 -13.58 16.15
N GLY A 263 11.28 -13.52 17.48
CA GLY A 263 12.40 -13.62 18.42
C GLY A 263 12.78 -15.05 18.76
#